data_AF-A0A1H7X6C5-F1
#
_entry.id   AF-A0A1H7X6C5-F1
#
_cell.length_a   1.000
_cell.length_b   1.000
_cell.length_c   1.000
_cell.angle_alpha   90.00
_cell.angle_beta   90.00
_cell.angle_gamma   90.00
#
_symmetry.space_group_name_H-M   'P 1'
#
loop_
_entity.id
_entity.type
_entity.pdbx_description
1 polymer ?
#
loop_
_entity_poly.entity_id
_entity_poly.type
_entity_poly.pdbx_seq_one_letter_code
_entity_poly.pdbx_strand_id
1 'polypeptide(L)'
;MGKYQYRLKCEFKVDPESFISVADELEISIPCINCQRDHRTIVFENITEKGICTPRKKCNGFPGKLTSRELIKKSDHIQVNYLIDFEYEPFIDQKYNVKSNFKFGWTRVYFTLNCSNCEKENTISTQENVGRPWDVKCDCGNVIYKDHKSPFSYKVIEVN
;
A
#
# COMPACT_ATOMS: atom_id res chain seq x y z
N MET A 1 -17.95 -16.94 5.00
CA MET A 1 -17.38 -15.60 4.82
C MET A 1 -17.11 -14.91 6.15
N GLY A 2 -15.83 -14.71 6.49
CA GLY A 2 -15.39 -13.95 7.66
C GLY A 2 -15.07 -12.50 7.32
N LYS A 3 -15.07 -11.61 8.31
CA LYS A 3 -14.61 -10.23 8.17
C LYS A 3 -13.21 -10.11 8.75
N TYR A 4 -12.35 -9.40 8.05
CA TYR A 4 -10.96 -9.21 8.42
C TYR A 4 -10.58 -7.75 8.37
N GLN A 5 -9.65 -7.38 9.24
CA GLN A 5 -9.06 -6.07 9.29
C GLN A 5 -7.55 -6.16 9.11
N TYR A 6 -7.05 -5.47 8.08
CA TYR A 6 -5.63 -5.29 7.81
C TYR A 6 -5.17 -3.96 8.42
N ARG A 7 -4.24 -4.03 9.36
CA ARG A 7 -3.54 -2.88 9.94
C ARG A 7 -2.18 -2.78 9.30
N LEU A 8 -1.98 -1.78 8.46
CA LEU A 8 -0.77 -1.56 7.71
C LEU A 8 -0.09 -0.30 8.23
N LYS A 9 1.20 -0.39 8.55
CA LYS A 9 2.04 0.75 8.91
C LYS A 9 3.17 0.86 7.89
N CYS A 10 3.39 2.08 7.39
CA CYS A 10 4.50 2.44 6.50
C CYS A 10 5.32 3.57 7.13
N GLU A 11 6.64 3.40 7.25
CA GLU A 11 7.56 4.40 7.83
C GLU A 11 8.58 4.88 6.79
N PHE A 12 8.46 6.13 6.34
CA PHE A 12 9.41 6.76 5.42
C PHE A 12 10.51 7.47 6.23
N LYS A 13 11.76 7.05 6.05
CA LYS A 13 12.92 7.81 6.55
C LYS A 13 13.22 8.95 5.59
N VAL A 14 12.53 10.06 5.80
CA VAL A 14 12.67 11.32 5.04
C VAL A 14 12.75 12.47 6.03
N ASP A 15 13.38 13.56 5.59
CA ASP A 15 13.32 14.83 6.33
C ASP A 15 11.86 15.31 6.38
N PRO A 16 11.26 15.50 7.57
CA PRO A 16 9.88 15.95 7.70
C PRO A 16 9.58 17.29 7.03
N GLU A 17 10.58 18.17 6.89
CA GLU A 17 10.46 19.46 6.21
C GLU A 17 10.38 19.29 4.69
N SER A 18 11.00 18.23 4.15
CA SER A 18 10.88 17.88 2.73
C SER A 18 9.57 17.17 2.40
N PHE A 19 8.83 16.67 3.39
CA PHE A 19 7.62 15.90 3.16
C PHE A 19 6.39 16.79 2.95
N ILE A 20 5.76 16.64 1.78
CA ILE A 20 4.57 17.41 1.40
C ILE A 20 3.31 16.63 1.80
N SER A 21 3.10 15.45 1.20
CA SER A 21 1.85 14.70 1.36
C SER A 21 2.00 13.21 1.07
N VAL A 22 1.01 12.42 1.50
CA VAL A 22 0.79 11.05 1.05
C VAL A 22 -0.41 11.07 0.11
N ALA A 23 -0.31 10.37 -1.02
CA ALA A 23 -1.38 10.32 -2.00
C ALA A 23 -2.60 9.58 -1.44
N ASP A 24 -3.75 9.81 -2.06
CA ASP A 24 -4.95 9.09 -1.66
C ASP A 24 -4.88 7.59 -1.93
N GLU A 25 -4.16 7.23 -2.99
CA GLU A 25 -4.02 5.88 -3.50
C GLU A 25 -3.15 4.98 -2.62
N LEU A 26 -3.68 3.79 -2.32
CA LEU A 26 -2.96 2.65 -1.75
C LEU A 26 -3.13 1.44 -2.66
N GLU A 27 -2.03 0.77 -3.01
CA GLU A 27 -2.09 -0.55 -3.66
C GLU A 27 -1.65 -1.63 -2.69
N ILE A 28 -2.37 -2.75 -2.67
CA ILE A 28 -2.01 -3.91 -1.86
C ILE A 28 -2.38 -5.22 -2.57
N SER A 29 -1.53 -6.23 -2.43
CA SER A 29 -1.80 -7.58 -2.92
C SER A 29 -2.61 -8.38 -1.90
N ILE A 30 -3.90 -8.59 -2.18
CA ILE A 30 -4.80 -9.40 -1.35
C ILE A 30 -5.62 -10.32 -2.28
N PRO A 31 -5.92 -11.58 -1.90
CA PRO A 31 -6.85 -12.41 -2.65
C PRO A 31 -8.22 -11.76 -2.80
N CYS A 32 -8.82 -11.90 -3.98
CA CYS A 32 -10.15 -11.39 -4.26
C CYS A 32 -11.15 -12.53 -4.43
N ILE A 33 -12.10 -12.66 -3.50
CA ILE A 33 -13.11 -13.73 -3.50
C ILE A 33 -14.00 -13.65 -4.75
N ASN A 34 -14.38 -12.43 -5.16
CA ASN A 34 -15.27 -12.19 -6.30
C ASN A 34 -14.66 -12.68 -7.61
N CYS A 35 -13.34 -12.57 -7.72
CA CYS A 35 -12.60 -13.04 -8.89
C CYS A 35 -12.10 -14.49 -8.72
N GLN A 36 -12.15 -15.05 -7.51
CA GLN A 36 -11.47 -16.30 -7.12
C GLN A 36 -10.01 -16.34 -7.56
N ARG A 37 -9.32 -15.21 -7.37
CA ARG A 37 -7.91 -15.05 -7.71
C ARG A 37 -7.10 -14.63 -6.50
N ASP A 38 -5.99 -15.31 -6.26
CA ASP A 38 -4.98 -14.93 -5.28
C ASP A 38 -3.99 -13.90 -5.85
N HIS A 39 -3.25 -13.24 -4.97
CA HIS A 39 -2.22 -12.22 -5.29
C HIS A 39 -2.73 -11.13 -6.24
N ARG A 40 -3.91 -10.59 -5.97
CA ARG A 40 -4.50 -9.52 -6.77
C ARG A 40 -4.11 -8.16 -6.22
N THR A 41 -3.69 -7.28 -7.09
CA THR A 41 -3.54 -5.86 -6.74
C THR A 41 -4.92 -5.26 -6.57
N ILE A 42 -5.22 -4.91 -5.33
CA ILE A 42 -6.36 -4.14 -4.92
C ILE A 42 -5.90 -2.69 -4.78
N VAL A 43 -6.57 -1.79 -5.49
CA VAL A 43 -6.32 -0.35 -5.44
C VAL A 43 -7.41 0.28 -4.59
N PHE A 44 -7.04 1.04 -3.57
CA PHE A 44 -7.93 1.91 -2.81
C PHE A 44 -7.64 3.35 -3.19
N GLU A 45 -8.58 3.99 -3.89
CA GLU A 45 -8.41 5.38 -4.36
C GLU A 45 -8.82 6.40 -3.29
N ASN A 46 -9.73 6.04 -2.37
CA ASN A 46 -10.20 6.91 -1.28
C ASN A 46 -10.61 6.10 -0.03
N ILE A 47 -10.78 6.81 1.09
CA ILE A 47 -11.38 6.27 2.32
C ILE A 47 -12.88 6.04 2.10
N THR A 48 -13.41 4.97 2.67
CA THR A 48 -14.80 4.48 2.59
C THR A 48 -15.26 3.94 1.24
N GLU A 49 -14.50 4.17 0.17
CA GLU A 49 -14.78 3.60 -1.15
C GLU A 49 -14.37 2.13 -1.23
N LYS A 50 -15.07 1.37 -2.08
CA LYS A 50 -14.74 -0.04 -2.31
C LYS A 50 -13.40 -0.14 -3.02
N GLY A 51 -12.59 -1.11 -2.60
CA GLY A 51 -11.36 -1.46 -3.30
C GLY A 51 -11.64 -1.92 -4.74
N ILE A 52 -10.68 -1.65 -5.60
CA ILE A 52 -10.73 -1.99 -7.02
C ILE A 52 -9.76 -3.15 -7.27
N CYS A 53 -10.31 -4.32 -7.56
CA CYS A 53 -9.48 -5.46 -7.99
C CYS A 53 -9.04 -5.27 -9.44
N THR A 54 -7.74 -5.29 -9.68
CA THR A 54 -7.16 -5.11 -11.03
C THR A 54 -6.93 -6.46 -11.73
N PRO A 55 -7.12 -6.56 -13.07
CA PRO A 55 -7.64 -5.51 -13.96
C PRO A 55 -9.13 -5.19 -13.73
N ARG A 56 -9.46 -3.88 -13.71
CA ARG A 56 -10.77 -3.33 -13.30
C ARG A 56 -11.97 -3.95 -14.03
N LYS A 57 -11.80 -4.29 -15.32
CA LYS A 57 -12.88 -4.84 -16.17
C LYS A 57 -13.31 -6.27 -15.83
N LYS A 58 -12.56 -6.98 -14.97
CA LYS A 58 -12.77 -8.42 -14.71
C LYS A 58 -13.38 -8.74 -13.35
N CYS A 59 -13.59 -7.75 -12.49
CA CYS A 59 -14.09 -7.97 -11.13
C CYS A 59 -15.24 -7.02 -10.81
N ASN A 60 -16.28 -7.53 -10.15
CA ASN A 60 -17.42 -6.74 -9.66
C ASN A 60 -17.07 -5.98 -8.36
N GLY A 61 -15.89 -5.38 -8.30
CA GLY A 61 -15.31 -4.75 -7.12
C GLY A 61 -14.67 -5.75 -6.14
N PHE A 62 -13.77 -5.26 -5.30
CA PHE A 62 -13.24 -6.01 -4.15
C PHE A 62 -14.18 -5.83 -2.95
N PRO A 63 -14.52 -6.90 -2.21
CA PRO A 63 -15.41 -6.82 -1.06
C PRO A 63 -14.67 -6.29 0.18
N GLY A 64 -14.18 -5.06 0.09
CA GLY A 64 -13.46 -4.39 1.17
C GLY A 64 -13.19 -2.94 0.85
N LYS A 65 -12.76 -2.18 1.85
CA LYS A 65 -12.54 -0.74 1.76
C LYS A 65 -11.42 -0.29 2.70
N LEU A 66 -10.77 0.81 2.34
CA LEU A 66 -9.92 1.55 3.25
C LEU A 66 -10.81 2.34 4.22
N THR A 67 -10.69 2.13 5.51
CA THR A 67 -11.53 2.78 6.54
C THR A 67 -10.82 3.91 7.27
N SER A 68 -9.49 3.92 7.29
CA SER A 68 -8.71 5.00 7.88
C SER A 68 -7.35 5.13 7.20
N ARG A 69 -6.87 6.38 7.13
CA ARG A 69 -5.49 6.73 6.81
C ARG A 69 -5.06 7.84 7.77
N GLU A 70 -4.08 7.55 8.60
CA GLU A 70 -3.53 8.49 9.59
C GLU A 70 -2.07 8.78 9.24
N LEU A 71 -1.74 10.06 9.11
CA LEU A 71 -0.38 10.55 8.89
C LEU A 71 0.19 11.10 10.19
N ILE A 72 1.36 10.61 10.59
CA ILE A 72 2.08 11.04 11.78
C ILE A 72 3.46 11.55 11.35
N LYS A 73 3.71 12.85 11.53
CA LYS A 73 5.04 13.43 11.36
C LYS A 73 5.83 13.27 12.65
N LYS A 74 7.00 12.63 12.60
CA LYS A 74 7.96 12.56 13.72
C LYS A 74 9.22 13.34 13.35
N SER A 75 10.12 13.54 14.31
CA SER A 75 11.31 14.36 14.11
C SER A 75 12.30 13.81 13.08
N ASP A 76 12.30 12.49 12.83
CA ASP A 76 13.28 11.79 11.99
C ASP A 76 12.64 10.93 10.89
N HIS A 77 11.32 10.83 10.86
CA HIS A 77 10.59 10.06 9.86
C HIS A 77 9.11 10.46 9.77
N ILE A 78 8.48 10.00 8.71
CA ILE A 78 7.03 10.09 8.50
C ILE A 78 6.43 8.70 8.62
N GLN A 79 5.35 8.56 9.37
CA GLN A 79 4.61 7.32 9.53
C GLN A 79 3.21 7.47 8.96
N VAL A 80 2.74 6.44 8.23
CA VAL A 80 1.36 6.36 7.77
C VAL A 80 0.75 5.05 8.26
N ASN A 81 -0.39 5.15 8.93
CA ASN A 81 -1.18 4.00 9.36
C ASN A 81 -2.42 3.89 8.47
N TYR A 82 -2.65 2.71 7.91
CA TYR A 82 -3.83 2.38 7.13
C TYR A 82 -4.64 1.29 7.83
N LEU A 83 -5.96 1.43 7.75
CA LEU A 83 -6.91 0.42 8.21
C LEU A 83 -7.77 -0.03 7.03
N ILE A 84 -7.75 -1.32 6.72
CA ILE A 84 -8.51 -1.89 5.60
C ILE A 84 -9.43 -2.97 6.17
N ASP A 85 -10.73 -2.84 5.92
CA ASP A 85 -11.69 -3.87 6.28
C ASP A 85 -12.12 -4.61 5.01
N PHE A 86 -12.15 -5.94 5.06
CA PHE A 86 -12.51 -6.77 3.91
C PHE A 86 -13.16 -8.09 4.33
N GLU A 87 -13.98 -8.63 3.43
CA GLU A 87 -14.59 -9.94 3.57
C GLU A 87 -13.72 -10.99 2.87
N TYR A 88 -13.55 -12.13 3.53
CA TYR A 88 -12.76 -13.22 3.00
C TYR A 88 -13.29 -14.58 3.43
N GLU A 89 -13.18 -15.53 2.52
CA GLU A 89 -13.20 -16.95 2.83
C GLU A 89 -12.17 -17.66 1.94
N PRO A 90 -11.50 -18.71 2.44
CA PRO A 90 -10.56 -19.46 1.62
C PRO A 90 -11.23 -20.04 0.37
N PHE A 91 -10.57 -19.89 -0.78
CA PHE A 91 -11.00 -20.43 -2.07
C PHE A 91 -9.80 -21.05 -2.81
N ILE A 92 -10.06 -21.75 -3.92
CA ILE A 92 -9.00 -22.25 -4.81
C ILE A 92 -8.78 -21.24 -5.94
N ASP A 93 -7.55 -20.74 -6.12
CA ASP A 93 -7.22 -19.81 -7.21
C ASP A 93 -7.44 -20.48 -8.57
N GLN A 94 -8.24 -19.83 -9.42
CA GLN A 94 -8.64 -20.40 -10.71
C GLN A 94 -7.53 -20.52 -11.77
N LYS A 95 -6.37 -19.85 -11.64
CA LYS A 95 -5.21 -20.07 -12.56
C LYS A 95 -4.33 -21.20 -12.08
N TYR A 96 -4.00 -21.14 -10.80
CA TYR A 96 -2.84 -21.82 -10.24
C TYR A 96 -3.25 -23.05 -9.42
N ASN A 97 -4.56 -23.21 -9.16
CA ASN A 97 -5.11 -24.32 -8.40
C ASN A 97 -4.50 -24.45 -7.00
N VAL A 98 -4.25 -23.31 -6.36
CA VAL A 98 -3.70 -23.21 -5.00
C VAL A 98 -4.72 -22.61 -4.06
N LYS A 99 -4.69 -23.00 -2.78
CA LYS A 99 -5.56 -22.39 -1.76
C LYS A 99 -5.14 -20.94 -1.53
N SER A 100 -6.10 -20.02 -1.58
CA SER A 100 -5.84 -18.60 -1.39
C SER A 100 -5.32 -18.28 0.02
N ASN A 101 -4.47 -17.25 0.10
CA ASN A 101 -3.90 -16.81 1.36
C ASN A 101 -3.58 -15.31 1.37
N PHE A 102 -4.17 -14.56 2.31
CA PHE A 102 -3.90 -13.12 2.46
C PHE A 102 -2.71 -12.81 3.39
N LYS A 103 -2.00 -13.82 3.92
CA LYS A 103 -0.81 -13.61 4.78
C LYS A 103 0.42 -13.13 4.01
N PHE A 104 0.44 -13.31 2.68
CA PHE A 104 1.58 -12.95 1.84
C PHE A 104 1.12 -11.98 0.75
N GLY A 105 1.68 -10.78 0.76
CA GLY A 105 1.38 -9.74 -0.21
C GLY A 105 2.51 -8.72 -0.27
N TRP A 106 2.34 -7.78 -1.19
CA TRP A 106 3.12 -6.56 -1.26
C TRP A 106 2.17 -5.38 -1.16
N THR A 107 2.69 -4.28 -0.64
CA THR A 107 2.00 -2.99 -0.58
C THR A 107 2.79 -1.97 -1.38
N ARG A 108 2.13 -0.98 -1.99
CA ARG A 108 2.73 0.25 -2.53
C ARG A 108 2.04 1.48 -1.96
N VAL A 109 2.83 2.42 -1.49
CA VAL A 109 2.36 3.73 -1.01
C VAL A 109 3.03 4.83 -1.80
N TYR A 110 2.24 5.81 -2.22
CA TYR A 110 2.67 6.99 -2.96
C TYR A 110 2.74 8.21 -2.05
N PHE A 111 3.74 9.06 -2.26
CA PHE A 111 3.95 10.27 -1.46
C PHE A 111 4.75 11.31 -2.24
N THR A 112 4.62 12.57 -1.84
CA THR A 112 5.25 13.71 -2.50
C THR A 112 6.28 14.33 -1.57
N LEU A 113 7.49 14.53 -2.11
CA LEU A 113 8.60 15.20 -1.44
C LEU A 113 9.01 16.45 -2.20
N ASN A 114 9.49 17.45 -1.48
CA ASN A 114 10.24 18.57 -2.05
C ASN A 114 11.74 18.22 -2.12
N CYS A 115 12.38 18.52 -3.25
CA CYS A 115 13.82 18.38 -3.36
C CYS A 115 14.54 19.52 -2.62
N SER A 116 15.35 19.20 -1.61
CA SER A 116 16.12 20.20 -0.85
C SER A 116 17.13 21.01 -1.65
N ASN A 117 17.46 20.60 -2.88
CA ASN A 117 18.45 21.29 -3.72
C ASN A 117 17.83 22.24 -4.76
N CYS A 118 16.67 21.90 -5.33
CA CYS A 118 16.06 22.69 -6.41
C CYS A 118 14.58 23.00 -6.19
N GLU A 119 14.04 22.66 -5.02
CA GLU A 119 12.67 22.97 -4.58
C GLU A 119 11.56 22.42 -5.48
N LYS A 120 11.88 21.46 -6.35
CA LYS A 120 10.88 20.75 -7.15
C LYS A 120 10.16 19.70 -6.32
N GLU A 121 8.85 19.62 -6.50
CA GLU A 121 8.03 18.53 -5.99
C GLU A 121 8.27 17.24 -6.80
N ASN A 122 8.34 16.11 -6.11
CA ASN A 122 8.53 14.79 -6.69
C ASN A 122 7.54 13.82 -6.05
N THR A 123 6.55 13.36 -6.82
CA THR A 123 5.66 12.28 -6.42
C THR A 123 6.32 10.95 -6.73
N ILE A 124 6.56 10.15 -5.69
CA ILE A 124 7.30 8.90 -5.74
C ILE A 124 6.51 7.80 -5.01
N SER A 125 7.01 6.57 -5.03
CA SER A 125 6.42 5.47 -4.27
C SER A 125 7.47 4.55 -3.67
N THR A 126 7.08 3.84 -2.62
CA THR A 126 7.81 2.69 -2.09
C THR A 126 6.90 1.46 -2.07
N GLN A 127 7.47 0.28 -2.25
CA GLN A 127 6.71 -0.97 -2.31
C GLN A 127 7.51 -2.18 -1.82
N GLU A 128 6.85 -3.28 -1.42
CA GLU A 128 7.57 -4.47 -0.91
C GLU A 128 8.24 -5.31 -1.99
N ASN A 129 7.71 -5.30 -3.22
CA ASN A 129 8.17 -6.14 -4.35
C ASN A 129 9.26 -5.48 -5.23
N VAL A 130 10.19 -4.73 -4.63
CA VAL A 130 11.35 -4.13 -5.34
C VAL A 130 12.66 -4.67 -4.79
N GLY A 131 13.67 -4.71 -5.66
CA GLY A 131 15.05 -4.92 -5.26
C GLY A 131 15.53 -3.78 -4.37
N ARG A 132 16.09 -4.11 -3.21
CA ARG A 132 16.71 -3.17 -2.26
C ARG A 132 18.19 -3.51 -2.09
N PRO A 133 19.06 -2.52 -1.80
CA PRO A 133 18.75 -1.10 -1.61
C PRO A 133 18.52 -0.36 -2.93
N TRP A 134 17.72 0.70 -2.90
CA TRP A 134 17.63 1.64 -4.01
C TRP A 134 17.38 3.07 -3.52
N ASP A 135 17.78 4.04 -4.33
CA ASP A 135 17.66 5.46 -4.06
C ASP A 135 16.82 6.13 -5.14
N VAL A 136 15.94 7.05 -4.73
CA VAL A 136 15.23 7.94 -5.65
C VAL A 136 16.02 9.23 -5.78
N LYS A 137 16.23 9.67 -7.02
CA LYS A 137 16.84 10.95 -7.35
C LYS A 137 15.81 11.89 -7.95
N CYS A 138 15.90 13.17 -7.61
CA CYS A 138 15.25 14.23 -8.37
C CYS A 138 16.00 14.45 -9.70
N ASP A 139 15.36 15.09 -10.67
CA ASP A 139 15.95 15.46 -11.96
C ASP A 139 17.25 16.27 -11.85
N CYS A 140 17.44 17.02 -10.75
CA CYS A 140 18.67 17.75 -10.47
C CYS A 140 19.84 16.85 -10.02
N GLY A 141 19.61 15.55 -9.87
CA GLY A 141 20.58 14.54 -9.43
C GLY A 141 20.65 14.32 -7.92
N ASN A 142 20.02 15.19 -7.12
CA ASN A 142 19.99 15.04 -5.66
C ASN A 142 19.17 13.81 -5.24
N VAL A 143 19.67 13.04 -4.26
CA VAL A 143 18.93 11.90 -3.69
C VAL A 143 17.86 12.43 -2.73
N ILE A 144 16.60 12.13 -3.02
CA ILE A 144 15.45 12.62 -2.24
C ILE A 144 14.84 11.57 -1.33
N TYR A 145 15.09 10.28 -1.60
CA TYR A 145 14.59 9.18 -0.77
C TYR A 145 15.51 7.96 -0.88
N LYS A 146 15.71 7.27 0.24
CA LYS A 146 16.54 6.06 0.35
C LYS A 146 15.68 4.91 0.87
N ASP A 147 15.49 3.89 0.04
CA ASP A 147 14.69 2.70 0.36
C ASP A 147 15.59 1.48 0.49
N HIS A 148 16.27 1.39 1.62
CA HIS A 148 17.27 0.34 1.86
C HIS A 148 16.70 -0.86 2.60
N LYS A 149 15.56 -0.70 3.28
CA LYS A 149 14.82 -1.74 4.01
C LYS A 149 13.33 -1.52 3.80
N SER A 150 12.55 -2.59 3.84
CA SER A 150 11.09 -2.47 3.74
C SER A 150 10.57 -1.51 4.82
N PRO A 151 9.82 -0.46 4.45
CA PRO A 151 9.20 0.45 5.41
C PRO A 151 7.89 -0.10 5.99
N PHE A 152 7.48 -1.31 5.59
CA PHE A 152 6.17 -1.85 5.87
C PHE A 152 6.16 -2.81 7.06
N SER A 153 5.07 -2.75 7.82
CA SER A 153 4.70 -3.77 8.81
C SER A 153 3.19 -3.94 8.83
N TYR A 154 2.73 -5.15 9.09
CA TYR A 154 1.34 -5.49 8.98
C TYR A 154 0.85 -6.42 10.09
N LYS A 155 -0.44 -6.28 10.42
CA LYS A 155 -1.17 -7.19 11.29
C LYS A 155 -2.56 -7.41 10.70
N VAL A 156 -2.95 -8.67 10.56
CA VAL A 156 -4.31 -9.04 10.15
C VAL A 156 -5.03 -9.66 11.33
N ILE A 157 -6.26 -9.22 11.58
CA ILE A 157 -7.13 -9.79 12.60
C ILE A 157 -8.48 -10.14 11.98
N GLU A 158 -9.07 -11.24 12.44
CA GLU A 158 -10.48 -11.54 12.18
C GLU A 158 -11.34 -10.68 13.12
N VAL A 159 -12.41 -10.11 12.59
CA VAL A 159 -13.36 -9.26 13.32
C VAL A 159 -14.71 -9.98 13.35
N ASN A 160 -15.24 -10.17 14.56
CA ASN A 160 -16.55 -10.76 14.82
C ASN A 160 -17.69 -9.82 14.42
#